data_AF-A0AAV7K4L8-F1
#
_entry.id   AF-A0AAV7K4L8-F1
#
_cell.length_a   1.000
_cell.length_b   1.000
_cell.length_c   1.000
_cell.angle_alpha   90.00
_cell.angle_beta   90.00
_cell.angle_gamma   90.00
#
_symmetry.space_group_name_H-M   'P 1'
#
loop_
_entity.id
_entity.type
_entity.pdbx_description
1 polymer ?
#
loop_
_entity_poly.entity_id
_entity_poly.type
_entity_poly.pdbx_seq_one_letter_code
_entity_poly.pdbx_strand_id
1 'polypeptide(L)'
;MAFSSLSTQSFLPELSENPIHPCSSFSFRKRAFGIANQEMRSCQSDYFEIWPWLTYDIEKDVVFCHLCVKSLQKKKMTAKKADPSFTQKGFSYWKDATIAFKSTRHRIVTRKLLRCQLLYLVLALMLRKCFHLRIVSKEDNRECLLKIISNLKFLTRQGLPLRGDGDTDLNFTQLMKLHARDDPRLTEWLEKKTNLYISHDIQNELLKVMALSVLREI
;
A
#
# COMPACT_ATOMS: atom_id res chain seq x y z
N MET A 1 -10.68 49.18 22.31
CA MET A 1 -10.53 47.91 23.05
C MET A 1 -10.61 46.77 22.05
N ALA A 2 -9.46 46.28 21.59
CA ALA A 2 -9.37 45.11 20.73
C ALA A 2 -8.69 44.00 21.54
N PHE A 3 -9.44 42.97 21.90
CA PHE A 3 -8.89 41.76 22.50
C PHE A 3 -8.08 41.02 21.43
N SER A 4 -6.77 41.09 21.52
CA SER A 4 -5.86 40.24 20.77
C SER A 4 -6.06 38.78 21.21
N SER A 5 -6.66 37.98 20.34
CA SER A 5 -6.69 36.52 20.46
C SER A 5 -5.25 35.98 20.35
N LEU A 6 -4.60 35.76 21.49
CA LEU A 6 -3.40 34.93 21.56
C LEU A 6 -3.76 33.53 21.07
N SER A 7 -3.32 33.21 19.86
CA SER A 7 -3.29 31.85 19.36
C SER A 7 -2.29 31.07 20.21
N THR A 8 -2.79 30.35 21.22
CA THR A 8 -2.01 29.37 21.96
C THR A 8 -1.57 28.29 20.97
N GLN A 9 -0.36 28.38 20.43
CA GLN A 9 0.26 27.27 19.73
C GLN A 9 0.35 26.12 20.73
N SER A 10 -0.52 25.12 20.58
CA SER A 10 -0.49 23.93 21.43
C SER A 10 0.80 23.17 21.12
N PHE A 11 1.81 23.31 21.97
CA PHE A 11 3.08 22.58 21.85
C PHE A 11 2.79 21.07 22.01
N LEU A 12 3.07 20.30 20.96
CA LEU A 12 2.99 18.83 21.02
C LEU A 12 4.34 18.29 21.51
N PRO A 13 4.36 17.23 22.32
CA PRO A 13 5.61 16.61 22.74
C PRO A 13 6.34 16.05 21.51
N GLU A 14 7.65 16.21 21.48
CA GLU A 14 8.50 15.52 20.53
C GLU A 14 8.68 14.08 21.01
N LEU A 15 8.31 13.11 20.17
CA LEU A 15 8.33 11.69 20.53
C LEU A 15 9.33 10.95 19.64
N SER A 16 9.96 9.93 20.22
CA SER A 16 10.83 8.98 19.52
C SER A 16 10.10 8.26 18.38
N GLU A 17 10.86 7.50 17.57
CA GLU A 17 10.25 6.73 16.49
C GLU A 17 9.31 5.63 17.01
N ASN A 18 9.69 4.98 18.09
CA ASN A 18 8.91 3.93 18.75
C ASN A 18 8.40 4.39 20.13
N PRO A 19 7.28 3.84 20.62
CA PRO A 19 6.82 4.08 21.98
C PRO A 19 7.89 3.70 23.01
N ILE A 20 8.04 4.52 24.06
CA ILE A 20 8.94 4.26 25.18
C ILE A 20 8.17 3.50 26.24
N HIS A 21 8.54 2.24 26.47
CA HIS A 21 7.98 1.37 27.49
C HIS A 21 9.06 1.06 28.54
N PRO A 22 9.00 1.65 29.73
CA PRO A 22 9.92 1.32 30.81
C PRO A 22 9.76 -0.16 31.23
N CYS A 23 10.88 -0.84 31.48
CA CYS A 23 10.88 -2.23 31.90
C CYS A 23 10.32 -2.41 33.33
N SER A 24 10.05 -3.65 33.72
CA SER A 24 9.47 -3.99 35.03
C SER A 24 10.32 -3.55 36.23
N SER A 25 11.64 -3.42 36.09
CA SER A 25 12.53 -2.93 37.15
C SER A 25 12.62 -1.40 37.23
N PHE A 26 11.94 -0.67 36.35
CA PHE A 26 11.94 0.79 36.36
C PHE A 26 11.19 1.34 37.57
N SER A 27 11.82 2.27 38.30
CA SER A 27 11.21 2.92 39.45
C SER A 27 10.40 4.15 39.03
N PHE A 28 9.07 3.99 38.98
CA PHE A 28 8.17 5.09 38.62
C PHE A 28 8.02 6.11 39.76
N ARG A 29 7.94 7.39 39.40
CA ARG A 29 7.69 8.47 40.37
C ARG A 29 6.32 8.29 41.01
N LYS A 30 6.26 8.42 42.33
CA LYS A 30 5.02 8.35 43.10
C LYS A 30 4.42 9.75 43.28
N ARG A 31 3.11 9.85 43.19
CA ARG A 31 2.33 11.07 43.44
C ARG A 31 1.27 10.79 44.50
N ALA A 32 1.03 11.77 45.38
CA ALA A 32 -0.03 11.69 46.37
C ALA A 32 -1.39 11.99 45.71
N PHE A 33 -2.39 11.16 45.99
CA PHE A 33 -3.76 11.35 45.53
C PHE A 33 -4.73 11.33 46.72
N GLY A 34 -5.73 12.21 46.71
CA GLY A 34 -6.70 12.38 47.80
C GLY A 34 -6.35 13.56 48.71
N ILE A 35 -7.37 14.19 49.29
CA ILE A 35 -7.22 15.34 50.19
C ILE A 35 -7.14 14.89 51.66
N ALA A 36 -8.03 13.97 52.06
CA ALA A 36 -8.10 13.48 53.44
C ALA A 36 -7.23 12.24 53.70
N ASN A 37 -7.25 11.26 52.78
CA ASN A 37 -6.42 10.07 52.83
C ASN A 37 -5.49 10.08 51.61
N GLN A 38 -4.24 10.50 51.81
CA GLN A 38 -3.25 10.57 50.74
C GLN A 38 -2.72 9.17 50.41
N GLU A 39 -3.09 8.65 49.25
CA GLU A 39 -2.53 7.41 48.71
C GLU A 39 -1.45 7.74 47.68
N MET A 40 -0.27 7.16 47.87
CA MET A 40 0.83 7.29 46.92
C MET A 40 0.63 6.32 45.75
N ARG A 41 0.41 6.84 44.54
CA ARG A 41 0.24 6.02 43.33
C ARG A 41 1.26 6.44 42.27
N SER A 42 1.62 5.52 41.38
CA SER A 42 2.57 5.73 40.28
C SER A 42 2.05 5.09 39.01
N CYS A 43 2.69 5.39 37.87
CA CYS A 43 2.56 4.57 36.69
C CYS A 43 3.00 3.12 37.00
N GLN A 44 2.47 2.15 36.26
CA GLN A 44 2.80 0.73 36.40
C GLN A 44 3.38 0.22 35.07
N SER A 45 4.34 -0.71 35.15
CA SER A 45 4.94 -1.36 33.97
C SER A 45 3.91 -2.09 33.13
N ASP A 46 2.95 -2.75 33.78
CA ASP A 46 1.95 -3.60 33.13
C ASP A 46 1.03 -2.80 32.19
N TYR A 47 0.95 -1.48 32.36
CA TYR A 47 0.18 -0.62 31.46
C TYR A 47 0.69 -0.71 30.02
N PHE A 48 2.00 -0.86 29.82
CA PHE A 48 2.59 -0.90 28.49
C PHE A 48 2.39 -2.25 27.79
N GLU A 49 2.17 -3.33 28.55
CA GLU A 49 1.80 -4.64 28.02
C GLU A 49 0.33 -4.66 27.57
N ILE A 50 -0.56 -4.11 28.40
CA ILE A 50 -2.01 -4.09 28.13
C ILE A 50 -2.37 -3.04 27.08
N TRP A 51 -1.70 -1.88 27.08
CA TRP A 51 -1.94 -0.76 26.18
C TRP A 51 -0.66 -0.34 25.44
N PRO A 52 -0.23 -1.09 24.41
CA PRO A 52 1.03 -0.82 23.67
C PRO A 52 1.09 0.51 22.91
N TRP A 53 0.00 1.27 22.89
CA TRP A 53 -0.06 2.60 22.27
C TRP A 53 0.42 3.71 23.22
N LEU A 54 0.59 3.40 24.51
CA LEU A 54 1.12 4.32 25.50
C LEU A 54 2.61 4.56 25.27
N THR A 55 3.06 5.78 25.51
CA THR A 55 4.49 6.09 25.60
C THR A 55 4.72 6.91 26.85
N TYR A 56 5.73 6.53 27.63
CA TYR A 56 6.07 7.24 28.87
C TYR A 56 7.06 8.35 28.60
N ASP A 57 6.81 9.51 29.19
CA ASP A 57 7.76 10.63 29.28
C ASP A 57 8.35 10.64 30.69
N ILE A 58 9.62 10.26 30.79
CA ILE A 58 10.35 10.09 32.06
C ILE A 58 10.50 11.43 32.78
N GLU A 59 10.74 12.51 32.05
CA GLU A 59 11.01 13.82 32.63
C GLU A 59 9.75 14.38 33.31
N LYS A 60 8.62 14.27 32.61
CA LYS A 60 7.34 14.81 33.08
C LYS A 60 6.54 13.85 33.95
N ASP A 61 6.93 12.57 33.98
CA ASP A 61 6.18 11.49 34.62
C ASP A 61 4.71 11.49 34.16
N VAL A 62 4.53 11.41 32.84
CA VAL A 62 3.21 11.35 32.18
C VAL A 62 3.24 10.29 31.07
N VAL A 63 2.06 9.80 30.68
CA VAL A 63 1.90 8.97 29.48
C VAL A 63 1.17 9.73 28.37
N PHE A 64 1.60 9.52 27.14
CA PHE A 64 0.93 9.99 25.93
C PHE A 64 0.44 8.80 25.10
N CYS A 65 -0.44 9.07 24.14
CA CYS A 65 -0.69 8.14 23.05
C CYS A 65 0.26 8.43 21.89
N HIS A 66 1.17 7.51 21.64
CA HIS A 66 2.15 7.61 20.55
C HIS A 66 1.48 7.85 19.19
N LEU A 67 0.44 7.06 18.89
CA LEU A 67 -0.30 7.14 17.62
C LEU A 67 -0.99 8.48 17.44
N CYS A 68 -1.64 9.00 18.49
CA CYS A 68 -2.38 10.26 18.43
C CYS A 68 -1.43 11.44 18.28
N VAL A 69 -0.34 11.50 19.05
CA VAL A 69 0.66 12.57 18.94
C VAL A 69 1.29 12.57 17.55
N LYS A 70 1.76 11.41 17.06
CA LYS A 70 2.33 11.32 15.70
C LYS A 70 1.33 11.71 14.62
N SER A 71 0.06 11.35 14.78
CA SER A 71 -0.99 11.71 13.83
C SER A 71 -1.28 13.21 13.82
N LEU A 72 -1.18 13.89 14.97
CA LEU A 72 -1.27 15.35 15.05
C LEU A 72 -0.06 16.04 14.42
N GLN A 73 1.16 15.60 14.76
CA GLN A 73 2.40 16.12 14.18
C GLN A 73 2.40 16.03 12.64
N LYS A 74 1.95 14.88 12.10
CA LYS A 74 1.84 14.65 10.66
C LYS A 74 0.58 15.28 10.02
N LYS A 75 -0.18 16.08 10.76
CA LYS A 75 -1.45 16.71 10.30
C LYS A 75 -2.47 15.71 9.72
N LYS A 76 -2.42 14.44 10.15
CA LYS A 76 -3.37 13.38 9.76
C LYS A 76 -4.61 13.35 10.65
N MET A 77 -4.58 14.08 11.75
CA MET A 77 -5.68 14.24 12.70
C MET A 77 -5.77 15.71 13.13
N THR A 78 -6.97 16.18 13.48
CA THR A 78 -7.18 17.50 14.06
C THR A 78 -7.19 17.42 15.58
N ALA A 79 -6.69 18.48 16.25
CA ALA A 79 -6.64 18.54 17.72
C ALA A 79 -8.02 18.34 18.38
N LYS A 80 -9.11 18.79 17.73
CA LYS A 80 -10.50 18.60 18.21
C LYS A 80 -10.91 17.14 18.39
N LYS A 81 -10.30 16.23 17.62
CA LYS A 81 -10.60 14.79 17.67
C LYS A 81 -9.68 14.04 18.63
N ALA A 82 -8.59 14.66 19.04
CA ALA A 82 -7.62 14.09 19.95
C ALA A 82 -8.01 14.39 21.40
N ASP A 83 -7.76 13.44 22.29
CA ASP A 83 -7.85 13.70 23.72
C ASP A 83 -6.61 14.49 24.17
N PRO A 84 -6.77 15.72 24.71
CA PRO A 84 -5.64 16.53 25.17
C PRO A 84 -4.83 15.84 26.26
N SER A 85 -5.48 14.98 27.06
CA SER A 85 -4.85 14.22 28.16
C SER A 85 -3.84 13.20 27.63
N PHE A 86 -4.05 12.69 26.42
CA PHE A 86 -3.12 11.74 25.78
C PHE A 86 -2.24 12.38 24.71
N THR A 87 -2.26 13.71 24.57
CA THR A 87 -1.51 14.39 23.51
C THR A 87 -0.72 15.60 23.99
N GLN A 88 -1.38 16.67 24.45
CA GLN A 88 -0.71 17.91 24.81
C GLN A 88 -0.31 17.95 26.27
N LYS A 89 -1.22 17.56 27.18
CA LYS A 89 -1.01 17.64 28.62
C LYS A 89 -0.23 16.45 29.17
N GLY A 90 -0.46 15.28 28.58
CA GLY A 90 -0.02 14.01 29.15
C GLY A 90 -0.93 13.56 30.29
N PHE A 91 -1.02 12.25 30.47
CA PHE A 91 -1.87 11.65 31.48
C PHE A 91 -1.00 11.23 32.66
N SER A 92 -1.36 11.68 33.86
CA SER A 92 -0.66 11.31 35.11
C SER A 92 -1.61 11.06 36.28
N TYR A 93 -2.92 10.95 36.01
CA TYR A 93 -3.91 10.71 37.05
C TYR A 93 -4.06 9.21 37.29
N TRP A 94 -3.10 8.64 38.03
CA TRP A 94 -2.93 7.20 38.17
C TRP A 94 -4.10 6.48 38.85
N LYS A 95 -4.91 7.19 39.65
CA LYS A 95 -6.11 6.63 40.28
C LYS A 95 -7.10 6.05 39.27
N ASP A 96 -7.31 6.72 38.14
CA ASP A 96 -8.29 6.33 37.12
C ASP A 96 -7.62 5.92 35.79
N ALA A 97 -6.35 5.51 35.84
CA ALA A 97 -5.56 5.18 34.67
C ALA A 97 -6.24 4.14 33.77
N THR A 98 -6.66 3.01 34.34
CA THR A 98 -7.29 1.92 33.59
C THR A 98 -8.64 2.32 32.99
N ILE A 99 -9.40 3.20 33.65
CA ILE A 99 -10.67 3.75 33.13
C ILE A 99 -10.38 4.66 31.94
N ALA A 100 -9.40 5.56 32.06
CA ALA A 100 -9.00 6.46 31.00
C ALA A 100 -8.45 5.70 29.77
N PHE A 101 -7.65 4.66 29.98
CA PHE A 101 -7.09 3.84 28.89
C PHE A 101 -8.14 2.99 28.18
N LYS A 102 -9.24 2.67 28.85
CA LYS A 102 -10.42 2.00 28.26
C LYS A 102 -11.38 2.96 27.54
N SER A 103 -11.04 4.25 27.42
CA SER A 103 -11.88 5.25 26.76
C SER A 103 -12.32 4.82 25.35
N THR A 104 -13.63 4.66 25.16
CA THR A 104 -14.25 4.31 23.88
C THR A 104 -13.93 5.35 22.81
N ARG A 105 -13.89 6.63 23.18
CA ARG A 105 -13.55 7.73 22.27
C ARG A 105 -12.15 7.57 21.71
N HIS A 106 -11.16 7.33 22.59
CA HIS A 106 -9.78 7.09 22.19
C HIS A 106 -9.69 5.92 21.21
N ARG A 107 -10.34 4.80 21.57
CA ARG A 107 -10.36 3.57 20.77
C ARG A 107 -10.94 3.77 19.36
N ILE A 108 -12.01 4.54 19.22
CA ILE A 108 -12.62 4.82 17.90
C ILE A 108 -11.65 5.61 17.02
N VAL A 109 -11.01 6.63 17.58
CA VAL A 109 -10.07 7.49 16.86
C VAL A 109 -8.84 6.69 16.41
N THR A 110 -8.22 5.94 17.31
CA THR A 110 -7.04 5.12 16.98
C THR A 110 -7.37 4.02 15.98
N ARG A 111 -8.51 3.34 16.12
CA ARG A 111 -8.97 2.33 15.14
C ARG A 111 -9.16 2.95 13.75
N LYS A 112 -9.72 4.14 13.66
CA LYS A 112 -9.90 4.85 12.38
C LYS A 112 -8.55 5.21 11.75
N LEU A 113 -7.62 5.74 12.54
CA LEU A 113 -6.27 6.08 12.08
C LEU A 113 -5.52 4.85 11.55
N LEU A 114 -5.52 3.75 12.32
CA LEU A 114 -4.88 2.49 11.93
C LEU A 114 -5.51 1.92 10.66
N ARG A 115 -6.85 1.95 10.55
CA ARG A 115 -7.55 1.50 9.34
C ARG A 115 -7.16 2.32 8.11
N CYS A 116 -7.09 3.65 8.23
CA CYS A 116 -6.66 4.52 7.14
C CYS A 116 -5.20 4.27 6.75
N GLN A 117 -4.30 4.06 7.73
CA GLN A 117 -2.89 3.76 7.48
C GLN A 117 -2.71 2.42 6.77
N LEU A 118 -3.44 1.38 7.19
CA LEU A 118 -3.43 0.07 6.55
C LEU A 118 -3.99 0.15 5.12
N LEU A 119 -5.12 0.84 4.93
CA LEU A 119 -5.72 1.02 3.61
C LEU A 119 -4.76 1.73 2.65
N TYR A 120 -4.06 2.77 3.11
CA TYR A 120 -3.06 3.47 2.32
C TYR A 120 -1.91 2.54 1.89
N LEU A 121 -1.39 1.72 2.82
CA LEU A 121 -0.32 0.77 2.51
C LEU A 121 -0.76 -0.27 1.48
N VAL A 122 -1.94 -0.86 1.67
CA VAL A 122 -2.52 -1.83 0.74
C VAL A 122 -2.72 -1.20 -0.64
N LEU A 123 -3.29 0.01 -0.70
CA LEU A 123 -3.48 0.72 -1.95
C LEU A 123 -2.15 0.99 -2.67
N ALA A 124 -1.12 1.43 -1.95
CA ALA A 124 0.20 1.68 -2.52
C ALA A 124 0.83 0.40 -3.10
N LEU A 125 0.71 -0.73 -2.40
CA LEU A 125 1.19 -2.03 -2.89
C LEU A 125 0.42 -2.51 -4.12
N MET A 126 -0.92 -2.37 -4.11
CA MET A 126 -1.78 -2.73 -5.23
C MET A 126 -1.44 -1.90 -6.47
N LEU A 127 -1.28 -0.59 -6.35
CA LEU A 127 -0.89 0.29 -7.46
C LEU A 127 0.46 -0.11 -8.06
N ARG A 128 1.47 -0.40 -7.22
CA ARG A 128 2.78 -0.89 -7.68
C ARG A 128 2.65 -2.21 -8.43
N LYS A 129 1.87 -3.16 -7.90
CA LYS A 129 1.64 -4.46 -8.55
C LYS A 129 0.93 -4.31 -9.88
N CYS A 130 -0.14 -3.50 -9.96
CA CYS A 130 -0.85 -3.23 -11.19
C CYS A 130 0.05 -2.57 -12.24
N PHE A 131 0.89 -1.62 -11.84
CA PHE A 131 1.85 -0.98 -12.73
C PHE A 131 2.88 -1.99 -13.28
N HIS A 132 3.47 -2.80 -12.39
CA HIS A 132 4.41 -3.85 -12.79
C HIS A 132 3.77 -4.87 -13.74
N LEU A 133 2.57 -5.39 -13.41
CA LEU A 133 1.83 -6.32 -14.27
C LEU A 133 1.52 -5.71 -15.65
N ARG A 134 1.23 -4.41 -15.71
CA ARG A 134 0.99 -3.71 -16.99
C ARG A 134 2.26 -3.60 -17.84
N ILE A 135 3.42 -3.42 -17.22
CA ILE A 135 4.71 -3.40 -17.94
C ILE A 135 5.02 -4.81 -18.47
N VAL A 136 4.99 -5.82 -17.61
CA VAL A 136 5.27 -7.21 -18.00
C VAL A 136 4.34 -7.66 -19.12
N SER A 137 3.03 -7.42 -18.97
CA SER A 137 2.06 -7.76 -20.01
C SER A 137 2.32 -7.04 -21.35
N LYS A 138 2.84 -5.81 -21.34
CA LYS A 138 3.21 -5.11 -22.58
C LYS A 138 4.38 -5.77 -23.27
N GLU A 139 5.41 -6.18 -22.51
CA GLU A 139 6.59 -6.83 -23.10
C GLU A 139 6.23 -8.22 -23.63
N ASP A 140 5.45 -9.01 -22.87
CA ASP A 140 4.98 -10.32 -23.34
C ASP A 140 4.11 -10.20 -24.61
N ASN A 141 3.22 -9.20 -24.66
CA ASN A 141 2.43 -8.92 -25.87
C ASN A 141 3.32 -8.52 -27.06
N ARG A 142 4.37 -7.74 -26.82
CA ARG A 142 5.33 -7.33 -27.85
C ARG A 142 6.10 -8.53 -28.38
N GLU A 143 6.60 -9.39 -27.49
CA GLU A 143 7.31 -10.61 -27.87
C GLU A 143 6.41 -11.55 -28.69
N CYS A 144 5.15 -11.71 -28.27
CA CYS A 144 4.18 -12.49 -29.02
C CYS A 144 3.88 -11.91 -30.41
N LEU A 145 3.71 -10.58 -30.53
CA LEU A 145 3.50 -9.92 -31.82
C LEU A 145 4.71 -10.11 -32.75
N LEU A 146 5.93 -10.06 -32.22
CA LEU A 146 7.14 -10.32 -33.01
C LEU A 146 7.18 -11.76 -33.54
N LYS A 147 6.71 -12.74 -32.77
CA LYS A 147 6.58 -14.14 -33.23
C LYS A 147 5.57 -14.26 -34.37
N ILE A 148 4.41 -13.59 -34.28
CA ILE A 148 3.43 -13.51 -35.36
C ILE A 148 4.06 -12.94 -36.63
N ILE A 149 4.73 -11.79 -36.52
CA ILE A 149 5.39 -11.13 -37.65
C ILE A 149 6.47 -12.03 -38.27
N SER A 150 7.28 -12.69 -37.44
CA SER A 150 8.33 -13.62 -37.88
C SER A 150 7.74 -14.78 -38.69
N ASN A 151 6.63 -15.36 -38.21
CA ASN A 151 5.95 -16.47 -38.88
C ASN A 151 5.34 -16.04 -40.23
N LEU A 152 4.69 -14.87 -40.28
CA LEU A 152 4.20 -14.31 -41.53
C LEU A 152 5.34 -14.07 -42.54
N LYS A 153 6.46 -13.50 -42.08
CA LYS A 153 7.65 -13.28 -42.90
C LYS A 153 8.23 -14.60 -43.40
N PHE A 154 8.29 -15.64 -42.57
CA PHE A 154 8.79 -16.94 -42.97
C PHE A 154 7.92 -17.53 -44.08
N LEU A 155 6.60 -17.63 -43.87
CA LEU A 155 5.68 -18.23 -44.84
C LEU A 155 5.68 -17.47 -46.17
N THR A 156 5.64 -16.13 -46.13
CA THR A 156 5.67 -15.32 -47.35
C THR A 156 6.98 -15.44 -48.12
N ARG A 157 8.12 -15.49 -47.43
CA ARG A 157 9.42 -15.70 -48.09
C ARG A 157 9.55 -17.08 -48.72
N GLN A 158 8.94 -18.11 -48.14
CA GLN A 158 8.91 -19.46 -48.72
C GLN A 158 7.84 -19.65 -49.79
N GLY A 159 6.99 -18.64 -50.03
CA GLY A 159 5.84 -18.77 -50.93
C GLY A 159 4.78 -19.75 -50.42
N LEU A 160 4.74 -20.03 -49.11
CA LEU A 160 3.78 -20.94 -48.52
C LEU A 160 2.47 -20.20 -48.20
N PRO A 161 1.31 -20.81 -48.52
CA PRO A 161 0.03 -20.22 -48.18
C PRO A 161 -0.14 -20.16 -46.66
N LEU A 162 -0.58 -19.02 -46.14
CA LEU A 162 -0.88 -18.88 -44.71
C LEU A 162 -2.09 -19.71 -44.30
N ARG A 163 -3.03 -19.89 -45.25
CA ARG A 163 -4.36 -20.46 -45.06
C ARG A 163 -4.65 -21.52 -46.11
N GLY A 164 -5.41 -22.55 -45.73
CA GLY A 164 -6.00 -23.55 -46.62
C GLY A 164 -7.52 -23.48 -46.58
N ASP A 165 -8.19 -24.45 -47.20
CA ASP A 165 -9.65 -24.51 -47.35
C ASP A 165 -10.39 -24.89 -46.03
N GLY A 166 -9.68 -24.96 -44.90
CA GLY A 166 -10.24 -25.26 -43.58
C GLY A 166 -9.43 -24.69 -42.41
N ASP A 167 -10.09 -24.41 -41.28
CA ASP A 167 -9.53 -23.66 -40.14
C ASP A 167 -8.53 -24.45 -39.27
N THR A 168 -8.54 -25.78 -39.33
CA THR A 168 -7.79 -26.64 -38.39
C THR A 168 -6.32 -26.85 -38.76
N ASP A 169 -5.96 -26.73 -40.05
CA ASP A 169 -4.64 -27.08 -40.61
C ASP A 169 -3.99 -25.92 -41.40
N LEU A 170 -4.17 -24.70 -40.91
CA LEU A 170 -3.50 -23.52 -41.47
C LEU A 170 -2.00 -23.57 -41.14
N ASN A 171 -1.12 -23.44 -42.14
CA ASN A 171 0.34 -23.39 -41.95
C ASN A 171 0.75 -22.38 -40.88
N PHE A 172 0.09 -21.22 -40.87
CA PHE A 172 0.33 -20.19 -39.85
C PHE A 172 -0.01 -20.67 -38.43
N THR A 173 -1.17 -21.28 -38.24
CA THR A 173 -1.62 -21.80 -36.94
C THR A 173 -0.71 -22.93 -36.45
N GLN A 174 -0.30 -23.83 -37.33
CA GLN A 174 0.63 -24.91 -36.98
C GLN A 174 2.00 -24.36 -36.55
N LEU A 175 2.52 -23.35 -37.24
CA LEU A 175 3.79 -22.69 -36.88
C LEU A 175 3.69 -21.96 -35.53
N MET A 176 2.56 -21.29 -35.26
CA MET A 176 2.30 -20.68 -33.95
C MET A 176 2.23 -21.72 -32.83
N LYS A 177 1.54 -22.85 -33.06
CA LYS A 177 1.48 -23.98 -32.11
C LYS A 177 2.85 -24.60 -31.87
N LEU A 178 3.70 -24.70 -32.90
CA LEU A 178 5.08 -25.19 -32.78
C LEU A 178 5.87 -24.31 -31.81
N HIS A 179 5.87 -22.99 -32.01
CA HIS A 179 6.54 -22.05 -31.11
C HIS A 179 5.95 -22.03 -29.70
N ALA A 180 4.65 -22.31 -29.57
CA ALA A 180 3.98 -22.33 -28.28
C ALA A 180 4.46 -23.52 -27.41
N ARG A 181 4.94 -24.61 -28.01
CA ARG A 181 5.51 -25.76 -27.27
C ARG A 181 6.73 -25.35 -26.44
N ASP A 182 7.53 -24.42 -26.97
CA ASP A 182 8.78 -23.98 -26.35
C ASP A 182 8.60 -22.70 -25.50
N ASP A 183 7.46 -22.01 -25.62
CA ASP A 183 7.14 -20.81 -24.84
C ASP A 183 5.73 -20.88 -24.23
N PRO A 184 5.63 -21.21 -22.92
CA PRO A 184 4.37 -21.24 -22.19
C PRO A 184 3.60 -19.91 -22.24
N ARG A 185 4.29 -18.77 -22.35
CA ARG A 185 3.66 -17.45 -22.44
C ARG A 185 2.89 -17.29 -23.75
N LEU A 186 3.44 -17.82 -24.85
CA LEU A 186 2.76 -17.84 -26.13
C LEU A 186 1.54 -18.77 -26.09
N THR A 187 1.63 -19.90 -25.39
CA THR A 187 0.47 -20.79 -25.18
C THR A 187 -0.65 -20.09 -24.44
N GLU A 188 -0.38 -19.51 -23.27
CA GLU A 188 -1.38 -18.76 -22.49
C GLU A 188 -1.96 -17.60 -23.30
N TRP A 189 -1.14 -16.93 -24.10
CA TRP A 189 -1.59 -15.87 -24.98
C TRP A 189 -2.51 -16.41 -26.08
N LEU A 190 -2.19 -17.51 -26.75
CA LEU A 190 -3.05 -18.11 -27.79
C LEU A 190 -4.43 -18.52 -27.27
N GLU A 191 -4.54 -18.91 -26.01
CA GLU A 191 -5.79 -19.35 -25.39
C GLU A 191 -6.72 -18.21 -24.95
N LYS A 192 -6.24 -16.96 -24.93
CA LYS A 192 -7.06 -15.79 -24.53
C LYS A 192 -8.16 -15.54 -25.58
N LYS A 193 -9.42 -15.70 -25.17
CA LYS A 193 -10.64 -15.50 -26.00
C LYS A 193 -10.75 -14.12 -26.67
N THR A 194 -9.99 -13.12 -26.20
CA THR A 194 -9.98 -11.75 -26.72
C THR A 194 -8.95 -11.50 -27.81
N ASN A 195 -8.15 -12.50 -28.20
CA ASN A 195 -6.97 -12.27 -29.03
C ASN A 195 -7.27 -12.25 -30.53
N LEU A 196 -7.77 -11.09 -30.97
CA LEU A 196 -8.03 -10.74 -32.36
C LEU A 196 -6.75 -10.74 -33.23
N TYR A 197 -5.56 -10.68 -32.65
CA TYR A 197 -4.27 -10.52 -33.34
C TYR A 197 -3.91 -11.62 -34.34
N ILE A 198 -4.59 -12.77 -34.29
CA ILE A 198 -4.42 -13.89 -35.22
C ILE A 198 -5.54 -13.91 -36.28
N SER A 199 -6.48 -12.97 -36.23
CA SER A 199 -7.54 -12.89 -37.24
C SER A 199 -6.97 -12.72 -38.64
N HIS A 200 -7.73 -13.17 -39.62
CA HIS A 200 -7.34 -13.00 -41.01
C HIS A 200 -7.14 -11.53 -41.39
N ASP A 201 -7.93 -10.62 -40.83
CA ASP A 201 -7.80 -9.19 -41.05
C ASP A 201 -6.47 -8.65 -40.54
N ILE A 202 -6.08 -8.98 -39.31
CA ILE A 202 -4.81 -8.51 -38.73
C ILE A 202 -3.62 -9.12 -39.46
N GLN A 203 -3.68 -10.40 -39.82
CA GLN A 203 -2.66 -11.03 -40.66
C GLN A 203 -2.51 -10.27 -41.99
N ASN A 204 -3.62 -9.92 -42.66
CA ASN A 204 -3.59 -9.19 -43.93
C ASN A 204 -3.03 -7.76 -43.75
N GLU A 205 -3.38 -7.06 -42.67
CA GLU A 205 -2.83 -5.75 -42.37
C GLU A 205 -1.32 -5.79 -42.13
N LEU A 206 -0.83 -6.74 -41.34
CA LEU A 206 0.60 -6.93 -41.11
C LEU A 206 1.34 -7.23 -42.41
N LEU A 207 0.78 -8.07 -43.28
CA LEU A 207 1.35 -8.34 -44.60
C LEU A 207 1.43 -7.09 -45.48
N LYS A 208 0.38 -6.26 -45.49
CA LYS A 208 0.40 -4.97 -46.20
C LYS A 208 1.50 -4.05 -45.67
N VAL A 209 1.65 -3.96 -44.35
CA VAL A 209 2.72 -3.15 -43.72
C VAL A 209 4.10 -3.68 -44.11
N MET A 210 4.32 -4.99 -44.08
CA MET A 210 5.59 -5.60 -44.51
C MET A 210 5.88 -5.32 -45.98
N ALA A 211 4.90 -5.49 -46.86
CA ALA A 211 5.04 -5.20 -48.29
C ALA A 211 5.40 -3.73 -48.55
N LEU A 212 4.71 -2.80 -47.86
CA LEU A 212 5.00 -1.37 -47.94
C LEU A 212 6.39 -1.01 -47.41
N SER A 213 6.92 -1.74 -46.41
CA SER A 213 8.29 -1.54 -45.92
C SER A 213 9.31 -1.87 -47.00
N VAL A 214 9.14 -3.03 -47.66
CA VAL A 214 10.04 -3.45 -48.75
C VAL A 214 9.99 -2.48 -49.93
N LEU A 215 8.79 -2.02 -50.32
CA LEU A 215 8.63 -1.06 -51.42
C LEU A 215 9.27 0.30 -51.15
N ARG A 216 9.48 0.69 -49.88
CA ARG A 216 10.17 1.94 -49.53
C ARG A 216 11.70 1.81 -49.52
N GLU A 217 12.21 0.59 -49.45
CA GLU A 217 13.65 0.30 -49.47
C GLU A 217 14.22 0.14 -50.88
N ILE A 218 13.34 0.13 -51.89
CA ILE A 218 13.65 0.09 -53.32
C ILE A 218 13.58 1.51 -53.88
#